data_AF-A0A8H4PHU6-F1
#
_entry.id   AF-A0A8H4PHU6-F1
#
_cell.length_a   1.000
_cell.length_b   1.000
_cell.length_c   1.000
_cell.angle_alpha   90.00
_cell.angle_beta   90.00
_cell.angle_gamma   90.00
#
_symmetry.space_group_name_H-M   'P 1'
#
loop_
_entity.id
_entity.type
_entity.pdbx_description
1 polymer ?
#
loop_
_entity_poly.entity_id
_entity_poly.type
_entity_poly.pdbx_seq_one_letter_code
_entity_poly.pdbx_strand_id
1 'polypeptide(L)'
;MAYNRPYNPDALPRFAEPDAKPGPASPTGSSSNPHSRYESKPPPPVPRPHSQAASQGGRPQHHSRLPPSPVPDSNPGSDSTLLPLFRAVDKDRGGQLSERELSAALVNGDWTAFDIQTVRMMIRMFDSDRNGTINFDEFCGLWSFLASWRTLFDRFDVDHSGNISLAEFTNALIAFRYRLSPQFVELLFRTYDKRNEGVMSFDLFVQSCISLKRMTDVFKKYDDDRDGYITLSFEDFLSEILKQLK
;
A
#
# COMPACT_ATOMS: atom_id res chain seq x y z
N MET A 1 31.60 8.02 -42.50
CA MET A 1 32.15 6.73 -42.07
C MET A 1 33.22 6.99 -41.02
N ALA A 2 33.00 6.47 -39.81
CA ALA A 2 33.76 6.55 -38.55
C ALA A 2 32.69 6.88 -37.51
N TYR A 3 32.35 6.03 -36.54
CA TYR A 3 33.27 5.46 -35.57
C TYR A 3 32.78 4.09 -35.11
N ASN A 4 33.64 3.08 -35.24
CA ASN A 4 33.53 1.82 -34.53
C ASN A 4 34.62 1.86 -33.44
N ARG A 5 34.24 2.09 -32.18
CA ARG A 5 35.11 1.86 -31.02
C ARG A 5 34.32 1.11 -29.95
N PRO A 6 34.85 0.00 -29.40
CA PRO A 6 34.16 -0.74 -28.36
C PRO A 6 34.16 0.06 -27.04
N TYR A 7 33.01 0.03 -26.37
CA TYR A 7 32.74 0.67 -25.09
C TYR A 7 33.54 0.00 -23.96
N ASN A 8 34.24 0.79 -23.15
CA ASN A 8 34.94 0.35 -21.94
C ASN A 8 34.17 0.83 -20.70
N PRO A 9 33.64 -0.07 -19.86
CA PRO A 9 32.77 0.28 -18.75
C PRO A 9 33.46 0.91 -17.51
N ASP A 10 34.79 0.99 -17.46
CA ASP A 10 35.54 1.52 -16.30
C ASP A 10 36.15 2.93 -16.50
N ALA A 11 35.78 3.65 -17.56
CA ALA A 11 36.31 4.99 -17.80
C ALA A 11 35.48 6.08 -17.09
N LEU A 12 36.01 6.64 -16.00
CA LEU A 12 35.45 7.84 -15.35
C LEU A 12 35.67 9.09 -16.22
N PRO A 13 34.70 10.03 -16.30
CA PRO A 13 34.87 11.28 -17.05
C PRO A 13 35.97 12.16 -16.43
N ARG A 14 37.01 12.47 -17.19
CA ARG A 14 37.94 13.59 -16.88
C ARG A 14 37.27 14.89 -17.32
N PHE A 15 37.18 15.86 -16.40
CA PHE A 15 37.03 17.34 -16.54
C PHE A 15 36.20 17.79 -15.31
N ALA A 16 36.60 18.67 -14.39
CA ALA A 16 37.74 19.57 -14.29
C ALA A 16 37.88 20.08 -12.82
N GLU A 17 39.11 20.13 -12.31
CA GLU A 17 39.65 21.05 -11.30
C GLU A 17 41.14 21.24 -11.69
N PRO A 18 41.88 22.32 -11.30
CA PRO A 18 41.55 23.43 -10.38
C PRO A 18 41.91 24.84 -10.95
N ASP A 19 41.63 25.92 -10.21
CA ASP A 19 42.53 27.11 -10.23
C ASP A 19 42.45 27.98 -8.96
N ALA A 20 43.53 28.71 -8.68
CA ALA A 20 43.95 29.22 -7.38
C ALA A 20 43.56 30.68 -7.00
N LYS A 21 43.60 30.93 -5.67
CA LYS A 21 43.59 32.16 -4.81
C LYS A 21 43.98 33.55 -5.39
N PRO A 22 43.52 34.69 -4.79
CA PRO A 22 44.14 35.31 -3.57
C PRO A 22 43.16 35.88 -2.50
N GLY A 23 43.67 36.13 -1.26
CA GLY A 23 42.96 36.64 -0.06
C GLY A 23 42.57 38.14 -0.08
N PRO A 24 42.22 38.82 1.06
CA PRO A 24 42.87 38.73 2.38
C PRO A 24 41.99 38.93 3.67
N ALA A 25 42.68 38.92 4.83
CA ALA A 25 42.44 39.62 6.11
C ALA A 25 41.54 39.01 7.21
N SER A 26 42.19 38.71 8.36
CA SER A 26 41.61 38.56 9.71
C SER A 26 41.87 39.84 10.54
N PRO A 27 41.25 39.99 11.73
CA PRO A 27 42.09 39.80 12.93
C PRO A 27 41.39 39.14 14.17
N THR A 28 42.15 38.21 14.78
CA THR A 28 42.47 38.01 16.21
C THR A 28 41.42 37.95 17.34
N GLY A 29 41.55 36.91 18.19
CA GLY A 29 41.14 36.88 19.61
C GLY A 29 40.93 35.45 20.18
N SER A 30 41.99 34.64 20.33
CA SER A 30 42.61 34.22 21.61
C SER A 30 41.84 33.26 22.54
N SER A 31 42.27 31.99 22.49
CA SER A 31 42.56 31.01 23.57
C SER A 31 41.61 30.77 24.76
N SER A 32 41.13 29.53 24.91
CA SER A 32 41.58 28.58 25.95
C SER A 32 40.74 27.29 25.99
N ASN A 33 41.44 26.15 26.00
CA ASN A 33 41.00 24.81 26.46
C ASN A 33 41.84 24.51 27.73
N PRO A 34 41.70 23.41 28.51
CA PRO A 34 40.75 22.29 28.50
C PRO A 34 40.26 21.86 29.93
N HIS A 35 39.36 20.87 30.06
CA HIS A 35 39.56 19.64 30.88
C HIS A 35 38.31 18.78 31.11
N SER A 36 38.54 17.47 30.93
CA SER A 36 37.93 16.27 31.49
C SER A 36 36.78 16.38 32.51
N ARG A 37 35.75 15.55 32.32
CA ARG A 37 35.27 14.66 33.41
C ARG A 37 34.54 13.42 32.88
N TYR A 38 35.24 12.29 32.84
CA TYR A 38 34.63 10.97 33.04
C TYR A 38 34.55 10.74 34.55
N GLU A 39 33.36 10.45 35.09
CA GLU A 39 33.21 9.75 36.38
C GLU A 39 31.80 9.10 36.47
N SER A 40 31.80 7.76 36.50
CA SER A 40 31.08 6.91 37.48
C SER A 40 29.57 6.61 37.39
N LYS A 41 29.29 5.42 36.83
CA LYS A 41 28.16 4.43 36.87
C LYS A 41 27.24 4.35 38.14
N PRO A 42 26.02 3.74 38.08
CA PRO A 42 25.83 2.26 38.17
C PRO A 42 24.76 1.60 37.23
N PRO A 43 24.80 0.26 37.04
CA PRO A 43 24.00 -0.52 36.07
C PRO A 43 22.65 -1.07 36.63
N PRO A 44 21.74 -1.62 35.79
CA PRO A 44 20.44 -2.12 36.23
C PRO A 44 20.51 -3.54 36.80
N PRO A 45 19.59 -3.94 37.72
CA PRO A 45 19.59 -5.26 38.33
C PRO A 45 18.88 -6.31 37.48
N VAL A 46 19.44 -7.52 37.47
CA VAL A 46 18.87 -8.76 36.93
C VAL A 46 18.45 -9.64 38.11
N PRO A 47 17.27 -10.28 38.09
CA PRO A 47 16.99 -11.41 38.98
C PRO A 47 16.97 -12.75 38.22
N ARG A 48 17.65 -13.76 38.77
CA ARG A 48 17.60 -15.19 38.40
C ARG A 48 17.22 -16.03 39.64
N PRO A 49 16.91 -17.34 39.51
CA PRO A 49 15.64 -17.96 39.88
C PRO A 49 15.64 -18.65 41.26
N HIS A 50 14.45 -18.89 41.83
CA HIS A 50 14.23 -19.96 42.82
C HIS A 50 12.80 -20.51 42.77
N SER A 51 12.66 -21.70 43.33
CA SER A 51 11.83 -22.85 42.95
C SER A 51 10.65 -23.15 43.89
N GLN A 52 9.70 -23.99 43.39
CA GLN A 52 8.68 -24.80 44.10
C GLN A 52 7.49 -24.01 44.73
N ALA A 53 6.22 -24.45 44.76
CA ALA A 53 5.56 -25.74 44.60
C ALA A 53 4.08 -25.59 44.17
N ALA A 54 3.45 -26.73 43.91
CA ALA A 54 2.12 -27.02 43.38
C ALA A 54 0.89 -26.37 44.05
N SER A 55 -0.20 -26.18 43.28
CA SER A 55 -1.49 -26.88 43.47
C SER A 55 -2.57 -26.40 42.48
N GLN A 56 -3.55 -27.28 42.31
CA GLN A 56 -4.54 -27.40 41.25
C GLN A 56 -5.61 -26.29 41.24
N GLY A 57 -6.12 -25.97 40.05
CA GLY A 57 -7.31 -25.12 39.87
C GLY A 57 -7.68 -24.98 38.41
N GLY A 58 -8.29 -26.03 37.84
CA GLY A 58 -8.75 -26.03 36.45
C GLY A 58 -9.82 -24.98 36.20
N ARG A 59 -9.58 -24.13 35.19
CA ARG A 59 -10.60 -23.25 34.61
C ARG A 59 -10.32 -23.14 33.11
N PRO A 60 -11.14 -23.73 32.23
CA PRO A 60 -10.91 -23.60 30.79
C PRO A 60 -11.30 -22.17 30.38
N GLN A 61 -10.30 -21.34 30.07
CA GLN A 61 -10.52 -20.14 29.29
C GLN A 61 -10.82 -20.56 27.85
N HIS A 62 -12.11 -20.73 27.57
CA HIS A 62 -12.64 -20.82 26.22
C HIS A 62 -12.51 -19.42 25.59
N HIS A 63 -11.30 -19.05 25.17
CA HIS A 63 -11.17 -18.07 24.10
C HIS A 63 -11.71 -18.77 22.86
N SER A 64 -12.98 -18.50 22.55
CA SER A 64 -13.58 -18.81 21.27
C SER A 64 -12.80 -18.05 20.20
N ARG A 65 -11.67 -18.63 19.77
CA ARG A 65 -10.90 -18.20 18.60
C ARG A 65 -11.83 -18.42 17.41
N LEU A 66 -12.44 -17.33 16.95
CA LEU A 66 -13.11 -17.35 15.66
C LEU A 66 -12.04 -17.69 14.60
N PRO A 67 -12.36 -18.57 13.63
CA PRO A 67 -11.41 -18.92 12.59
C PRO A 67 -11.04 -17.68 11.76
N PRO A 68 -9.80 -17.61 11.23
CA PRO A 68 -9.43 -16.61 10.24
C PRO A 68 -10.42 -16.60 9.08
N SER A 69 -10.79 -15.41 8.59
CA SER A 69 -11.49 -15.29 7.31
C SER A 69 -10.67 -16.00 6.23
N PRO A 70 -11.30 -16.74 5.30
CA PRO A 70 -10.58 -17.40 4.22
C PRO A 70 -9.89 -16.32 3.40
N VAL A 71 -8.57 -16.28 3.45
CA VAL A 71 -7.77 -15.55 2.48
C VAL A 71 -7.76 -16.35 1.18
N PRO A 72 -7.84 -15.72 0.00
CA PRO A 72 -7.70 -16.43 -1.27
C PRO A 72 -6.32 -17.09 -1.35
N ASP A 73 -6.29 -18.42 -1.20
CA ASP A 73 -5.15 -19.20 -1.66
C ASP A 73 -5.01 -19.03 -3.18
N SER A 74 -3.77 -19.00 -3.65
CA SER A 74 -3.32 -18.61 -5.01
C SER A 74 -3.77 -19.56 -6.14
N ASN A 75 -4.85 -20.31 -5.97
CA ASN A 75 -5.31 -21.33 -6.92
C ASN A 75 -6.60 -20.89 -7.65
N PRO A 76 -6.50 -20.34 -8.88
CA PRO A 76 -7.63 -19.77 -9.61
C PRO A 76 -8.36 -20.86 -10.42
N GLY A 77 -8.90 -21.88 -9.75
CA GLY A 77 -9.38 -23.04 -10.48
C GLY A 77 -10.32 -23.95 -9.70
N SER A 78 -11.51 -23.45 -9.34
CA SER A 78 -12.79 -24.16 -9.51
C SER A 78 -13.91 -23.39 -8.82
N ASP A 79 -14.96 -23.05 -9.55
CA ASP A 79 -16.18 -22.42 -9.02
C ASP A 79 -16.78 -23.24 -7.85
N SER A 80 -16.52 -24.55 -7.83
CA SER A 80 -16.92 -25.46 -6.75
C SER A 80 -16.25 -25.18 -5.39
N THR A 81 -15.06 -24.56 -5.34
CA THR A 81 -14.40 -24.22 -4.07
C THR A 81 -14.85 -22.86 -3.52
N LEU A 82 -15.43 -21.99 -4.37
CA LEU A 82 -15.89 -20.66 -3.97
C LEU A 82 -17.33 -20.67 -3.44
N LEU A 83 -18.16 -21.63 -3.85
CA LEU A 83 -19.54 -21.74 -3.37
C LEU A 83 -19.66 -21.90 -1.85
N PRO A 84 -18.84 -22.74 -1.16
CA PRO A 84 -18.86 -22.82 0.30
C PRO A 84 -18.47 -21.48 0.95
N LEU A 85 -17.53 -20.76 0.36
CA LEU A 85 -17.11 -19.46 0.85
C LEU A 85 -18.22 -18.42 0.69
N PHE A 86 -18.83 -18.35 -0.49
CA PHE A 86 -19.97 -17.47 -0.75
C PHE A 86 -21.09 -17.69 0.27
N ARG A 87 -21.46 -18.95 0.52
CA ARG A 87 -22.46 -19.33 1.53
C ARG A 87 -22.03 -19.02 2.98
N ALA A 88 -20.73 -18.95 3.25
CA ALA A 88 -20.22 -18.56 4.56
C ALA A 88 -20.36 -17.04 4.79
N VAL A 89 -20.31 -16.25 3.71
CA VAL A 89 -20.48 -14.79 3.72
C VAL A 89 -21.96 -14.39 3.69
N ASP A 90 -22.77 -15.07 2.88
CA ASP A 90 -24.23 -14.91 2.77
C ASP A 90 -24.92 -15.37 4.07
N LYS A 91 -25.10 -14.44 5.02
CA LYS A 91 -25.61 -14.75 6.37
C LYS A 91 -27.12 -14.89 6.37
N ASP A 92 -27.80 -14.09 5.57
CA ASP A 92 -29.26 -14.12 5.47
C ASP A 92 -29.77 -15.19 4.49
N ARG A 93 -28.87 -15.81 3.71
CA ARG A 93 -29.17 -16.82 2.69
C ARG A 93 -30.04 -16.25 1.57
N GLY A 94 -29.91 -14.97 1.29
CA GLY A 94 -30.60 -14.27 0.21
C GLY A 94 -30.09 -14.66 -1.17
N GLY A 95 -28.95 -15.35 -1.26
CA GLY A 95 -28.31 -15.71 -2.53
C GLY A 95 -27.58 -14.53 -3.18
N GLN A 96 -27.46 -13.40 -2.48
CA GLN A 96 -26.78 -12.19 -2.91
C GLN A 96 -26.11 -11.54 -1.70
N LEU A 97 -24.88 -11.05 -1.88
CA LEU A 97 -24.11 -10.44 -0.81
C LEU A 97 -24.34 -8.94 -0.77
N SER A 98 -24.89 -8.46 0.34
CA SER A 98 -25.01 -7.03 0.62
C SER A 98 -23.66 -6.39 0.96
N GLU A 99 -23.57 -5.05 0.88
CA GLU A 99 -22.41 -4.27 1.35
C GLU A 99 -21.99 -4.67 2.78
N ARG A 100 -22.97 -4.93 3.65
CA ARG A 100 -22.72 -5.29 5.04
C ARG A 100 -22.09 -6.67 5.18
N GLU A 101 -22.58 -7.64 4.43
CA GLU A 101 -22.05 -9.01 4.48
C GLU A 101 -20.66 -9.08 3.88
N LEU A 102 -20.45 -8.42 2.73
CA LEU A 102 -19.13 -8.35 2.11
C LEU A 102 -18.13 -7.60 3.01
N SER A 103 -18.53 -6.48 3.60
CA SER A 103 -17.71 -5.73 4.55
C SER A 103 -17.38 -6.53 5.81
N ALA A 104 -18.28 -7.40 6.27
CA ALA A 104 -18.04 -8.24 7.44
C ALA A 104 -17.12 -9.44 7.12
N ALA A 105 -17.10 -9.89 5.87
CA ALA A 105 -16.26 -11.00 5.44
C ALA A 105 -14.82 -10.60 5.10
N LEU A 106 -14.63 -9.39 4.56
CA LEU A 106 -13.32 -8.90 4.14
C LEU A 106 -12.55 -8.26 5.31
N VAL A 107 -11.39 -8.83 5.60
CA VAL A 107 -10.49 -8.39 6.67
C VAL A 107 -9.08 -8.28 6.09
N ASN A 108 -8.37 -7.22 6.45
CA ASN A 108 -6.99 -6.97 6.05
C ASN A 108 -6.02 -7.96 6.73
N GLY A 109 -4.79 -8.05 6.22
CA GLY A 109 -3.74 -8.90 6.80
C GLY A 109 -3.37 -8.53 8.25
N ASP A 110 -3.64 -7.29 8.66
CA ASP A 110 -3.45 -6.75 10.00
C ASP A 110 -4.69 -6.91 10.91
N TRP A 111 -5.69 -7.69 10.48
CA TRP A 111 -6.96 -7.95 11.18
C TRP A 111 -7.92 -6.75 11.27
N THR A 112 -7.63 -5.65 10.59
CA THR A 112 -8.56 -4.52 10.49
C THR A 112 -9.66 -4.81 9.46
N ALA A 113 -10.84 -4.25 9.69
CA ALA A 113 -11.92 -4.31 8.71
C ALA A 113 -11.55 -3.50 7.47
N PHE A 114 -11.98 -3.96 6.29
CA PHE A 114 -11.81 -3.19 5.06
C PHE A 114 -12.51 -1.82 5.15
N ASP A 115 -11.90 -0.81 4.54
CA ASP A 115 -12.51 0.51 4.36
C ASP A 115 -13.80 0.36 3.54
N ILE A 116 -14.88 0.97 4.07
CA ILE A 116 -16.21 0.85 3.48
C ILE A 116 -16.28 1.44 2.05
N GLN A 117 -15.46 2.45 1.74
CA GLN A 117 -15.39 3.00 0.39
C GLN A 117 -14.76 1.99 -0.56
N THR A 118 -13.77 1.22 -0.11
CA THR A 118 -13.15 0.14 -0.89
C THR A 118 -14.17 -0.96 -1.17
N VAL A 119 -14.94 -1.39 -0.18
CA VAL A 119 -16.00 -2.40 -0.36
C VAL A 119 -17.06 -1.91 -1.35
N ARG A 120 -17.54 -0.66 -1.20
CA ARG A 120 -18.50 -0.06 -2.14
C ARG A 120 -17.96 0.02 -3.56
N MET A 121 -16.70 0.41 -3.70
CA MET A 121 -16.04 0.48 -4.99
C MET A 121 -15.95 -0.91 -5.63
N MET A 122 -15.61 -1.93 -4.86
CA MET A 122 -15.59 -3.32 -5.32
C MET A 122 -16.97 -3.78 -5.79
N ILE A 123 -18.03 -3.50 -5.02
CA ILE A 123 -19.40 -3.83 -5.44
C ILE A 123 -19.72 -3.15 -6.77
N ARG A 124 -19.49 -1.83 -6.91
CA ARG A 124 -19.77 -1.11 -8.16
C ARG A 124 -18.99 -1.62 -9.37
N MET A 125 -17.84 -2.25 -9.18
CA MET A 125 -17.03 -2.78 -10.29
C MET A 125 -17.57 -4.12 -10.82
N PHE A 126 -18.25 -4.91 -9.98
CA PHE A 126 -18.67 -6.28 -10.32
C PHE A 126 -20.18 -6.45 -10.39
N ASP A 127 -20.95 -5.61 -9.70
CA ASP A 127 -22.42 -5.52 -9.74
C ASP A 127 -22.87 -5.09 -11.15
N SER A 128 -23.16 -6.08 -11.99
CA SER A 128 -23.46 -5.91 -13.40
C SER A 128 -24.94 -5.56 -13.62
N ASP A 129 -25.81 -6.07 -12.76
CA ASP A 129 -27.26 -5.81 -12.81
C ASP A 129 -27.67 -4.54 -12.05
N ARG A 130 -26.73 -3.91 -11.32
CA ARG A 130 -26.85 -2.65 -10.57
C ARG A 130 -27.87 -2.72 -9.45
N ASN A 131 -28.04 -3.89 -8.85
CA ASN A 131 -28.98 -4.07 -7.76
C ASN A 131 -28.39 -3.70 -6.38
N GLY A 132 -27.09 -3.36 -6.33
CA GLY A 132 -26.38 -2.94 -5.12
C GLY A 132 -25.88 -4.10 -4.27
N THR A 133 -25.95 -5.34 -4.77
CA THR A 133 -25.49 -6.57 -4.12
C THR A 133 -24.64 -7.38 -5.09
N ILE A 134 -24.01 -8.45 -4.60
CA ILE A 134 -23.14 -9.31 -5.41
C ILE A 134 -23.70 -10.73 -5.42
N ASN A 135 -24.12 -11.21 -6.59
CA ASN A 135 -24.53 -12.60 -6.77
C ASN A 135 -23.30 -13.54 -6.86
N PHE A 136 -23.54 -14.85 -6.97
CA PHE A 136 -22.44 -15.83 -6.96
C PHE A 136 -21.47 -15.67 -8.15
N ASP A 137 -21.98 -15.41 -9.36
CA ASP A 137 -21.15 -15.26 -10.55
C ASP A 137 -20.26 -14.01 -10.45
N GLU A 138 -20.83 -12.91 -9.97
CA GLU A 138 -20.10 -11.66 -9.69
C GLU A 138 -19.08 -11.84 -8.57
N PHE A 139 -19.40 -12.64 -7.55
CA PHE A 139 -18.49 -12.98 -6.46
C PHE A 139 -17.26 -13.75 -6.97
N CYS A 140 -17.42 -14.68 -7.90
CA CYS A 140 -16.27 -15.39 -8.51
C CYS A 140 -15.31 -14.41 -9.21
N GLY A 141 -15.86 -13.42 -9.92
CA GLY A 141 -15.09 -12.34 -10.54
C GLY A 141 -14.35 -11.50 -9.50
N LEU A 142 -15.07 -11.04 -8.48
CA LEU A 142 -14.52 -10.25 -7.38
C LEU A 142 -13.41 -11.02 -6.64
N TRP A 143 -13.61 -12.31 -6.38
CA TRP A 143 -12.64 -13.15 -5.69
C TRP A 143 -11.35 -13.32 -6.50
N SER A 144 -11.49 -13.59 -7.80
CA SER A 144 -10.34 -13.71 -8.71
C SER A 144 -9.56 -12.40 -8.80
N PHE A 145 -10.27 -11.28 -8.79
CA PHE A 145 -9.67 -9.95 -8.72
C PHE A 145 -8.90 -9.74 -7.42
N LEU A 146 -9.50 -10.04 -6.26
CA LEU A 146 -8.84 -9.94 -4.95
C LEU A 146 -7.59 -10.83 -4.88
N ALA A 147 -7.64 -12.06 -5.39
CA ALA A 147 -6.49 -12.97 -5.44
C ALA A 147 -5.35 -12.41 -6.30
N SER A 148 -5.68 -11.80 -7.44
CA SER A 148 -4.70 -11.14 -8.31
C SER A 148 -4.05 -9.94 -7.63
N TRP A 149 -4.85 -9.10 -6.96
CA TRP A 149 -4.35 -7.99 -6.16
C TRP A 149 -3.53 -8.45 -4.97
N ARG A 150 -3.88 -9.56 -4.33
CA ARG A 150 -3.12 -10.12 -3.22
C ARG A 150 -1.72 -10.52 -3.67
N THR A 151 -1.63 -11.20 -4.81
CA THR A 151 -0.33 -11.55 -5.43
C THR A 151 0.52 -10.30 -5.71
N LEU A 152 -0.13 -9.20 -6.12
CA LEU A 152 0.55 -7.94 -6.37
C LEU A 152 1.02 -7.27 -5.08
N PHE A 153 0.18 -7.28 -4.05
CA PHE A 153 0.49 -6.76 -2.73
C PHE A 153 1.67 -7.50 -2.12
N ASP A 154 1.64 -8.84 -2.12
CA ASP A 154 2.72 -9.70 -1.59
C ASP A 154 4.06 -9.48 -2.30
N ARG A 155 4.04 -9.02 -3.55
CA ARG A 155 5.25 -8.68 -4.29
C ARG A 155 5.90 -7.39 -3.80
N PHE A 156 5.10 -6.44 -3.31
CA PHE A 156 5.58 -5.11 -2.88
C PHE A 156 5.69 -4.96 -1.37
N ASP A 157 4.97 -5.75 -0.59
CA ASP A 157 5.16 -5.93 0.86
C ASP A 157 6.40 -6.79 1.08
N VAL A 158 7.58 -6.17 0.93
CA VAL A 158 8.89 -6.83 0.91
C VAL A 158 9.28 -7.29 2.31
N ASP A 159 8.88 -6.52 3.33
CA ASP A 159 9.13 -6.85 4.72
C ASP A 159 8.08 -7.80 5.32
N HIS A 160 7.04 -8.17 4.55
CA HIS A 160 5.92 -9.01 4.97
C HIS A 160 5.24 -8.49 6.23
N SER A 161 5.18 -7.17 6.38
CA SER A 161 4.50 -6.50 7.49
C SER A 161 2.98 -6.61 7.40
N GLY A 162 2.44 -7.02 6.24
CA GLY A 162 1.01 -7.02 5.97
C GLY A 162 0.48 -5.64 5.57
N ASN A 163 1.37 -4.65 5.42
CA ASN A 163 1.08 -3.28 5.01
C ASN A 163 2.11 -2.79 3.98
N ILE A 164 1.78 -1.70 3.28
CA ILE A 164 2.65 -1.09 2.27
C ILE A 164 3.13 0.27 2.81
N SER A 165 4.44 0.39 3.00
CA SER A 165 5.09 1.65 3.33
C SER A 165 5.13 2.61 2.14
N LEU A 166 5.43 3.89 2.37
CA LEU A 166 5.61 4.88 1.30
C LEU A 166 6.70 4.46 0.28
N ALA A 167 7.78 3.83 0.76
CA ALA A 167 8.86 3.37 -0.10
C ALA A 167 8.40 2.23 -1.03
N GLU A 168 7.67 1.26 -0.48
CA GLU A 168 7.11 0.15 -1.24
C GLU A 168 6.03 0.61 -2.23
N PHE A 169 5.18 1.56 -1.82
CA PHE A 169 4.21 2.18 -2.70
C PHE A 169 4.88 2.90 -3.86
N THR A 170 5.96 3.64 -3.59
CA THR A 170 6.75 4.31 -4.64
C THR A 170 7.30 3.28 -5.64
N ASN A 171 7.86 2.17 -5.14
CA ASN A 171 8.36 1.09 -5.98
C ASN A 171 7.24 0.45 -6.81
N ALA A 172 6.05 0.27 -6.24
CA ALA A 172 4.88 -0.25 -6.94
C ALA A 172 4.47 0.66 -8.11
N LEU A 173 4.36 1.97 -7.88
CA LEU A 173 4.02 2.93 -8.93
C LEU A 173 5.05 2.96 -10.06
N ILE A 174 6.34 2.88 -9.74
CA ILE A 174 7.42 2.78 -10.74
C ILE A 174 7.28 1.48 -11.53
N ALA A 175 7.01 0.35 -10.88
CA ALA A 175 6.81 -0.94 -11.53
C ALA A 175 5.58 -0.93 -12.46
N PHE A 176 4.53 -0.19 -12.09
CA PHE A 176 3.36 0.07 -12.93
C PHE A 176 3.60 1.07 -14.07
N ARG A 177 4.85 1.54 -14.22
CA ARG A 177 5.30 2.49 -15.24
C ARG A 177 4.72 3.90 -15.06
N TYR A 178 4.27 4.26 -13.86
CA TYR A 178 3.93 5.65 -13.56
C TYR A 178 5.20 6.48 -13.39
N ARG A 179 5.19 7.68 -13.98
CA ARG A 179 6.25 8.69 -13.85
C ARG A 179 5.72 9.87 -13.04
N LEU A 180 5.67 9.68 -11.73
CA LEU A 180 5.14 10.68 -10.80
C LEU A 180 6.28 11.29 -10.01
N SER A 181 6.15 12.56 -9.65
CA SER A 181 7.12 13.22 -8.78
C SER A 181 7.01 12.67 -7.36
N PRO A 182 8.11 12.62 -6.58
CA PRO A 182 8.09 12.14 -5.20
C PRO A 182 7.05 12.87 -4.33
N GLN A 183 6.89 14.19 -4.54
CA GLN A 183 5.93 15.01 -3.81
C GLN A 183 4.48 14.59 -4.11
N PHE A 184 4.19 14.23 -5.37
CA PHE A 184 2.87 13.77 -5.74
C PHE A 184 2.59 12.35 -5.24
N VAL A 185 3.61 11.47 -5.23
CA VAL A 185 3.47 10.13 -4.63
C VAL A 185 3.15 10.22 -3.14
N GLU A 186 3.82 11.12 -2.41
CA GLU A 186 3.50 11.37 -0.99
C GLU A 186 2.09 11.93 -0.81
N LEU A 187 1.67 12.87 -1.65
CA LEU A 187 0.29 13.40 -1.62
C LEU A 187 -0.74 12.29 -1.86
N LEU A 188 -0.51 11.43 -2.86
CA LEU A 188 -1.37 10.30 -3.17
C LEU A 188 -1.44 9.34 -1.98
N PHE A 189 -0.29 8.97 -1.41
CA PHE A 189 -0.21 8.08 -0.25
C PHE A 189 -1.01 8.64 0.94
N ARG A 190 -0.79 9.91 1.30
CA ARG A 190 -1.48 10.57 2.42
C ARG A 190 -2.99 10.73 2.19
N THR A 191 -3.44 10.75 0.94
CA THR A 191 -4.87 10.83 0.63
C THR A 191 -5.62 9.56 1.07
N TYR A 192 -4.94 8.41 1.09
CA TYR A 192 -5.52 7.13 1.49
C TYR A 192 -5.12 6.68 2.91
N ASP A 193 -3.95 7.07 3.40
CA ASP A 193 -3.53 6.86 4.80
C ASP A 193 -4.31 7.77 5.77
N LYS A 194 -5.62 7.53 5.92
CA LYS A 194 -6.52 8.31 6.78
C LYS A 194 -6.12 8.29 8.25
N ARG A 195 -5.41 7.23 8.68
CA ARG A 195 -4.97 7.04 10.07
C ARG A 195 -3.61 7.69 10.35
N ASN A 196 -2.93 8.20 9.33
CA ASN A 196 -1.57 8.75 9.39
C ASN A 196 -0.58 7.77 10.07
N GLU A 197 -0.73 6.49 9.77
CA GLU A 197 0.12 5.44 10.34
C GLU A 197 1.44 5.33 9.56
N GLY A 198 1.56 6.00 8.41
CA GLY A 198 2.71 5.92 7.53
C GLY A 198 2.75 4.62 6.72
N VAL A 199 1.64 3.86 6.72
CA VAL A 199 1.48 2.57 6.06
C VAL A 199 0.08 2.47 5.44
N MET A 200 -0.06 1.68 4.37
CA MET A 200 -1.34 1.37 3.75
C MET A 200 -1.65 -0.11 3.86
N SER A 201 -2.81 -0.43 4.42
CA SER A 201 -3.36 -1.78 4.41
C SER A 201 -3.74 -2.22 2.99
N PHE A 202 -3.98 -3.53 2.81
CA PHE A 202 -4.28 -4.13 1.51
C PHE A 202 -5.42 -3.45 0.76
N ASP A 203 -6.55 -3.24 1.43
CA ASP A 203 -7.71 -2.52 0.91
C ASP A 203 -7.39 -1.09 0.42
N LEU A 204 -6.63 -0.32 1.20
CA LEU A 204 -6.22 1.06 0.85
C LEU A 204 -5.26 1.08 -0.33
N PHE A 205 -4.32 0.11 -0.39
CA PHE A 205 -3.45 -0.05 -1.54
C PHE A 205 -4.25 -0.35 -2.81
N VAL A 206 -5.20 -1.29 -2.75
CA VAL A 206 -6.10 -1.62 -3.87
C VAL A 206 -6.92 -0.40 -4.27
N GLN A 207 -7.49 0.32 -3.30
CA GLN A 207 -8.29 1.53 -3.54
C GLN A 207 -7.48 2.64 -4.23
N SER A 208 -6.27 2.91 -3.75
CA SER A 208 -5.39 3.94 -4.31
C SER A 208 -4.98 3.62 -5.74
N CYS A 209 -4.63 2.36 -6.03
CA CYS A 209 -4.22 1.94 -7.36
C CYS A 209 -5.37 1.97 -8.37
N ILE A 210 -6.56 1.51 -7.99
CA ILE A 210 -7.74 1.54 -8.87
C ILE A 210 -8.14 2.98 -9.16
N SER A 211 -8.13 3.83 -8.13
CA SER A 211 -8.47 5.24 -8.27
C SER A 211 -7.46 5.96 -9.18
N LEU A 212 -6.16 5.74 -8.98
CA LEU A 212 -5.10 6.27 -9.85
C LEU A 212 -5.27 5.81 -11.30
N LYS A 213 -5.55 4.52 -11.51
CA LYS A 213 -5.79 3.95 -12.84
C LYS A 213 -6.99 4.59 -13.52
N ARG A 214 -8.12 4.76 -12.81
CA ARG A 214 -9.32 5.43 -13.32
C ARG A 214 -9.04 6.88 -13.72
N MET A 215 -8.37 7.65 -12.86
CA MET A 215 -7.99 9.04 -13.18
C MET A 215 -7.06 9.10 -14.39
N THR A 216 -6.10 8.17 -14.48
CA THR A 216 -5.18 8.05 -15.62
C THR A 216 -5.91 7.72 -16.92
N ASP A 217 -6.90 6.84 -16.88
CA ASP A 217 -7.67 6.45 -18.06
C ASP A 217 -8.56 7.58 -18.56
N VAL A 218 -9.14 8.37 -17.65
CA VAL A 218 -9.83 9.60 -18.03
C VAL A 218 -8.85 10.59 -18.64
N PHE A 219 -7.69 10.83 -18.02
CA PHE A 219 -6.70 11.74 -18.58
C PHE A 219 -6.28 11.33 -20.00
N LYS A 220 -5.94 10.05 -20.21
CA LYS A 220 -5.53 9.50 -21.51
C LYS A 220 -6.60 9.59 -22.60
N LYS A 221 -7.87 9.68 -22.23
CA LYS A 221 -8.97 9.88 -23.18
C LYS A 221 -8.94 11.29 -23.80
N TYR A 222 -8.34 12.26 -23.11
CA TYR A 222 -8.25 13.66 -23.54
C TYR A 222 -6.84 14.08 -23.99
N ASP A 223 -5.83 13.25 -23.71
CA ASP A 223 -4.42 13.44 -24.09
C ASP A 223 -4.10 12.67 -25.38
N ASP A 224 -4.65 13.14 -26.51
CA ASP A 224 -4.54 12.47 -27.81
C ASP A 224 -3.11 12.44 -28.37
N ASP A 225 -2.32 13.49 -28.11
CA ASP A 225 -0.94 13.64 -28.56
C ASP A 225 0.10 13.10 -27.56
N ARG A 226 -0.33 12.71 -26.36
CA ARG A 226 0.50 12.10 -25.30
C ARG A 226 1.63 13.01 -24.84
N ASP A 227 1.39 14.31 -24.84
CA ASP A 227 2.35 15.31 -24.38
C ASP A 227 2.31 15.50 -22.86
N GLY A 228 1.30 14.94 -22.18
CA GLY A 228 1.10 15.03 -20.74
C GLY A 228 0.30 16.25 -20.29
N TYR A 229 -0.36 16.94 -21.22
CA TYR A 229 -1.25 18.07 -20.97
C TYR A 229 -2.60 17.83 -21.65
N ILE A 230 -3.67 18.33 -21.03
CA ILE A 230 -5.02 18.30 -21.62
C ILE A 230 -5.63 19.68 -21.59
N THR A 231 -6.40 20.02 -22.61
CA THR A 231 -7.22 21.22 -22.64
C THR A 231 -8.68 20.81 -22.54
N LEU A 232 -9.35 21.18 -21.44
CA LEU A 232 -10.76 20.90 -21.21
C LEU A 232 -11.55 22.22 -21.17
N SER A 233 -12.75 22.21 -21.74
CA SER A 233 -13.72 23.27 -21.45
C SER A 233 -14.18 23.16 -19.98
N PHE A 234 -14.72 24.25 -19.43
CA PHE A 234 -15.21 24.24 -18.05
C PHE A 234 -16.31 23.19 -17.83
N GLU A 235 -17.22 23.03 -18.79
CA GLU A 235 -18.30 22.05 -18.71
C GLU A 235 -17.79 20.60 -18.83
N ASP A 236 -16.78 20.35 -19.68
CA ASP A 236 -16.17 19.02 -19.79
C ASP A 236 -15.45 18.64 -18.50
N PHE A 237 -14.73 19.59 -17.90
CA PHE A 237 -14.08 19.40 -16.61
C PHE A 237 -15.10 19.04 -15.52
N LEU A 238 -16.16 19.85 -15.36
CA LEU A 238 -17.21 19.57 -14.36
C LEU A 238 -17.91 18.24 -14.63
N SER A 239 -18.18 17.92 -15.90
CA SER A 239 -18.82 16.67 -16.29
C SER A 239 -17.98 15.46 -15.91
N GLU A 240 -16.65 15.51 -16.07
CA GLU A 240 -15.78 14.41 -15.66
C GLU A 240 -15.68 14.27 -14.14
N ILE A 241 -15.62 15.38 -13.40
CA ILE A 241 -15.67 15.34 -11.93
C ILE A 241 -16.98 14.72 -11.44
N LEU A 242 -18.12 15.10 -12.02
CA LEU A 242 -19.43 14.56 -11.65
C LEU A 242 -19.58 13.06 -11.98
N LYS A 243 -18.93 12.57 -13.05
CA LYS A 243 -18.91 11.14 -13.37
C LYS A 243 -18.09 10.33 -12.37
N GLN A 244 -17.01 10.89 -11.83
CA GLN A 244 -16.17 10.20 -10.83
C GLN A 244 -16.81 10.12 -9.44
N LEU A 245 -17.79 11.00 -9.13
CA LEU A 245 -18.53 10.98 -7.87
C LEU A 245 -19.63 9.89 -7.81
N LYS A 246 -20.01 9.33 -8.96
CA LYS A 246 -20.98 8.23 -9.06
C LYS A 246 -20.27 6.89 -8.95
#